data_AF-A0A959YD41-F1
#
_entry.id   AF-A0A959YD41-F1
#
_cell.length_a   1.000
_cell.length_b   1.000
_cell.length_c   1.000
_cell.angle_alpha   90.00
_cell.angle_beta   90.00
_cell.angle_gamma   90.00
#
_symmetry.space_group_name_H-M   'P 1'
#
loop_
_entity.id
_entity.type
_entity.pdbx_description
1 polymer ?
#
loop_
_entity_poly.entity_id
_entity_poly.type
_entity_poly.pdbx_seq_one_letter_code
_entity_poly.pdbx_strand_id
1 'polypeptide(L)'
;SQDYVYLQHRHQVKTQKEQTHEVPAHVQDMLSAFYYARTLDYANAKPGDEFVIQTFLDDELWPLRMKFIGRETIKLRNGKYRCMKFQPIVQEGRIFKTNDDLNVWVTDDGNRIPVLAKAKVLVGSIKMELSGYEGLVHPIAKLD
;
A
#
# COMPACT_ATOMS: atom_id res chain seq x y z
N SER A 1 -3.16 -13.25 -16.60
CA SER A 1 -3.69 -13.25 -15.23
C SER A 1 -3.17 -14.50 -14.55
N GLN A 2 -2.49 -14.38 -13.41
CA GLN A 2 -2.30 -15.52 -12.50
C GLN A 2 -3.53 -15.55 -11.60
N ASP A 3 -4.28 -16.64 -11.60
CA ASP A 3 -5.44 -16.80 -10.74
C ASP A 3 -5.07 -17.66 -9.52
N TYR A 4 -5.40 -17.13 -8.35
CA TYR A 4 -5.13 -17.78 -7.07
C TYR A 4 -6.44 -18.05 -6.34
N VAL A 5 -6.56 -19.23 -5.73
CA VAL A 5 -7.68 -19.55 -4.85
C VAL A 5 -7.16 -19.52 -3.42
N TYR A 6 -7.62 -18.54 -2.65
CA TYR A 6 -7.24 -18.35 -1.25
C TYR A 6 -8.16 -19.17 -0.34
N LEU A 7 -7.66 -20.31 0.17
CA LEU A 7 -8.34 -21.16 1.15
C LEU A 7 -7.93 -20.75 2.56
N GLN A 8 -8.35 -19.55 2.97
CA GLN A 8 -7.95 -18.91 4.25
C GLN A 8 -8.18 -19.82 5.47
N HIS A 9 -9.28 -20.58 5.51
CA HIS A 9 -9.60 -21.50 6.62
C HIS A 9 -8.67 -22.72 6.72
N ARG A 10 -7.91 -23.00 5.66
CA ARG A 10 -6.92 -24.10 5.61
C ARG A 10 -5.49 -23.61 5.59
N HIS A 11 -5.27 -22.29 5.65
CA HIS A 11 -3.94 -21.69 5.53
C HIS A 11 -3.26 -22.07 4.20
N GLN A 12 -4.03 -22.10 3.11
CA GLN A 12 -3.56 -22.56 1.80
C GLN A 12 -3.89 -21.59 0.67
N VAL A 13 -2.97 -21.46 -0.30
CA VAL A 13 -3.23 -20.86 -1.61
C VAL A 13 -3.04 -21.92 -2.68
N LYS A 14 -4.04 -22.04 -3.57
CA LYS A 14 -3.97 -22.91 -4.74
C LYS A 14 -3.73 -22.09 -6.00
N THR A 15 -2.73 -22.46 -6.78
CA THR A 15 -2.35 -21.78 -8.03
C THR A 15 -3.07 -22.40 -9.23
N GLN A 16 -3.10 -21.70 -10.36
CA GLN A 16 -3.59 -22.25 -11.64
C GLN A 16 -2.90 -23.56 -12.06
N LYS A 17 -1.67 -23.79 -11.60
CA LYS A 17 -0.90 -25.01 -11.89
C LYS A 17 -1.27 -26.18 -10.97
N GLU A 18 -2.35 -26.05 -10.21
CA GLU A 18 -2.82 -27.02 -9.21
C GLU A 18 -1.81 -27.23 -8.06
N GLN A 19 -0.85 -26.31 -7.89
CA GLN A 19 0.07 -26.33 -6.76
C GLN A 19 -0.62 -25.73 -5.53
N THR A 20 -0.38 -26.34 -4.37
CA THR A 20 -0.90 -25.86 -3.09
C THR A 20 0.25 -25.40 -2.23
N HIS A 21 0.16 -24.17 -1.74
CA HIS A 21 1.16 -23.53 -0.89
C HIS A 21 0.57 -23.30 0.48
N GLU A 22 1.27 -23.73 1.52
CA GLU A 22 0.97 -23.37 2.90
C GLU A 22 1.34 -21.89 3.13
N VAL A 23 0.44 -21.13 3.73
CA VAL A 23 0.55 -19.68 3.89
C VAL A 23 0.12 -19.26 5.30
N PRO A 24 0.60 -18.12 5.84
CA PRO A 24 0.10 -17.58 7.09
C PRO A 24 -1.40 -17.27 7.02
N ALA A 25 -2.05 -17.24 8.18
CA ALA A 25 -3.42 -16.76 8.29
C ALA A 25 -3.53 -15.32 7.76
N HIS A 26 -4.64 -15.04 7.06
CA HIS A 26 -4.95 -13.72 6.49
C HIS A 26 -3.94 -13.23 5.46
N VAL A 27 -3.23 -14.12 4.77
CA VAL A 27 -2.40 -13.74 3.62
C VAL A 27 -3.26 -13.03 2.57
N GLN A 28 -2.70 -12.01 1.94
CA GLN A 28 -3.40 -11.19 0.95
C GLN A 28 -2.77 -11.38 -0.44
N ASP A 29 -3.53 -11.16 -1.51
CA ASP A 29 -2.93 -10.78 -2.80
C ASP A 29 -2.56 -9.29 -2.78
N MET A 30 -1.95 -8.78 -3.85
CA MET A 30 -1.52 -7.38 -3.93
C MET A 30 -2.70 -6.38 -3.85
N LEU A 31 -3.86 -6.72 -4.41
CA LEU A 31 -5.02 -5.83 -4.45
C LEU A 31 -5.72 -5.78 -3.10
N SER A 32 -5.97 -6.95 -2.50
CA SER A 32 -6.53 -7.09 -1.17
C SER A 32 -5.59 -6.54 -0.10
N ALA A 33 -4.27 -6.66 -0.24
CA ALA A 33 -3.29 -6.02 0.64
C ALA A 33 -3.43 -4.49 0.64
N PHE A 34 -3.69 -3.88 -0.52
CA PHE A 34 -3.92 -2.45 -0.62
C PHE A 34 -5.17 -2.01 0.15
N TYR A 35 -6.27 -2.76 0.09
CA TYR A 35 -7.47 -2.47 0.89
C TYR A 35 -7.26 -2.78 2.38
N TYR A 36 -6.56 -3.87 2.70
CA TYR A 36 -6.25 -4.27 4.07
C TYR A 36 -5.35 -3.25 4.78
N ALA A 37 -4.39 -2.65 4.07
CA ALA A 37 -3.59 -1.55 4.62
C ALA A 37 -4.48 -0.41 5.16
N ARG A 38 -5.61 -0.14 4.51
CA ARG A 38 -6.57 0.90 4.96
C ARG A 38 -7.33 0.51 6.21
N THR A 39 -7.22 -0.71 6.72
CA THR A 39 -7.88 -1.13 7.97
C THR A 39 -6.92 -1.14 9.17
N LEU A 40 -5.61 -1.03 8.96
CA LEU A 40 -4.61 -1.07 10.04
C LEU A 40 -4.68 0.15 10.97
N ASP A 41 -4.36 0.00 12.26
CA ASP A 41 -4.35 1.15 13.17
C ASP A 41 -3.04 1.95 13.05
N TYR A 42 -3.17 3.22 12.67
CA TYR A 42 -2.07 4.17 12.54
C TYR A 42 -2.11 5.29 13.59
N ALA A 43 -3.07 5.28 14.53
CA ALA A 43 -3.31 6.39 15.44
C ALA A 43 -2.05 6.80 16.22
N ASN A 44 -1.28 5.81 16.67
CA ASN A 44 -0.05 6.00 17.44
C ASN A 44 1.24 5.77 16.63
N ALA A 45 1.16 5.68 15.30
CA ALA A 45 2.31 5.43 14.45
C ALA A 45 3.35 6.56 14.58
N LYS A 46 4.61 6.18 14.78
CA LYS A 46 5.78 7.05 14.90
C LYS A 46 6.66 6.92 13.66
N PRO A 47 7.30 8.02 13.20
CA PRO A 47 8.27 7.94 12.12
C PRO A 47 9.30 6.84 12.36
N GLY A 48 9.42 5.91 11.41
CA GLY A 48 10.27 4.73 11.55
C GLY A 48 9.52 3.43 11.74
N ASP A 49 8.28 3.45 12.23
CA ASP A 49 7.47 2.24 12.42
C ASP A 49 7.24 1.51 11.10
N GLU A 50 7.33 0.19 11.14
CA GLU A 50 7.08 -0.67 9.98
C GLU A 50 5.76 -1.42 10.15
N PHE A 51 4.97 -1.46 9.07
CA PHE A 51 3.77 -2.26 8.97
C PHE A 51 4.02 -3.35 7.93
N VAL A 52 3.65 -4.59 8.27
CA VAL A 52 3.89 -5.75 7.43
C VAL A 52 2.56 -6.42 7.10
N ILE A 53 2.33 -6.65 5.81
CA ILE A 53 1.19 -7.41 5.31
C ILE A 53 1.76 -8.65 4.62
N GLN A 54 1.38 -9.83 5.08
CA GLN A 54 1.78 -11.08 4.42
C GLN A 54 1.07 -11.15 3.07
N THR A 55 1.83 -11.18 1.98
CA THR A 55 1.25 -11.32 0.64
C THR A 55 1.73 -12.57 -0.05
N PHE A 56 0.92 -13.10 -0.95
CA PHE A 56 1.28 -14.20 -1.84
C PHE A 56 1.31 -13.69 -3.28
N LEU A 57 2.46 -13.82 -3.93
CA LEU A 57 2.73 -13.29 -5.27
C LEU A 57 3.77 -14.17 -5.96
N ASP A 58 3.58 -14.41 -7.26
CA ASP A 58 4.50 -15.22 -8.08
C ASP A 58 4.85 -16.59 -7.45
N ASP A 59 3.81 -17.29 -6.98
CA ASP A 59 3.91 -18.59 -6.30
C ASP A 59 4.76 -18.57 -4.99
N GLU A 60 5.07 -17.38 -4.43
CA GLU A 60 5.89 -17.19 -3.23
C GLU A 60 5.23 -16.30 -2.16
N LEU A 61 5.63 -16.50 -0.90
CA LEU A 61 5.29 -15.59 0.18
C LEU A 61 6.20 -14.37 0.15
N TRP A 62 5.58 -13.21 -0.03
CA TRP A 62 6.27 -11.94 -0.10
C TRP A 62 5.69 -10.98 0.96
N PRO A 63 6.38 -10.74 2.08
CA PRO A 63 5.91 -9.79 3.09
C PRO A 63 6.02 -8.36 2.54
N LEU A 64 4.88 -7.73 2.24
CA LEU A 64 4.85 -6.32 1.88
C LEU A 64 5.12 -5.49 3.14
N ARG A 65 6.22 -4.75 3.14
CA ARG A 65 6.62 -3.89 4.25
C ARG A 65 6.47 -2.44 3.86
N MET A 66 5.90 -1.63 4.74
CA MET A 66 5.74 -0.20 4.56
C MET A 66 6.21 0.53 5.81
N LYS A 67 7.15 1.45 5.63
CA LYS A 67 7.66 2.31 6.69
C LYS A 67 6.81 3.57 6.78
N PHE A 68 6.34 3.90 7.97
CA PHE A 68 5.68 5.17 8.22
C PHE A 68 6.72 6.29 8.35
N ILE A 69 6.59 7.31 7.52
CA ILE A 69 7.53 8.43 7.46
C ILE A 69 7.05 9.59 8.33
N GLY A 70 5.74 9.81 8.40
CA GLY A 70 5.16 10.85 9.23
C GLY A 70 3.83 11.37 8.69
N ARG A 71 3.33 12.43 9.33
CA ARG A 71 2.14 13.17 8.90
C ARG A 71 2.56 14.51 8.34
N GLU A 72 1.98 14.89 7.20
CA GLU A 72 2.22 16.19 6.59
C GLU A 72 1.01 16.67 5.79
N THR A 73 0.93 17.99 5.58
CA THR A 73 -0.06 18.56 4.67
C THR A 73 0.56 18.71 3.28
N ILE A 74 -0.05 18.11 2.27
CA ILE A 74 0.40 18.22 0.87
C ILE A 74 -0.58 19.00 0.02
N LYS A 75 -0.07 19.69 -0.99
CA LYS A 75 -0.87 20.41 -2.01
C LYS A 75 -0.91 19.59 -3.30
N LEU A 76 -2.12 19.27 -3.75
CA LEU A 76 -2.42 18.66 -5.04
C LEU A 76 -3.15 19.66 -5.94
N ARG A 77 -3.35 19.30 -7.21
CA ARG A 77 -4.12 20.13 -8.15
C ARG A 77 -5.53 20.45 -7.68
N ASN A 78 -6.17 19.51 -6.98
CA ASN A 78 -7.56 19.61 -6.53
C ASN A 78 -7.72 20.06 -5.07
N GLY A 79 -6.65 20.45 -4.37
CA GLY A 79 -6.72 20.99 -3.01
C GLY A 79 -5.53 20.62 -2.12
N LYS A 80 -5.62 20.98 -0.84
CA LYS A 80 -4.65 20.58 0.19
C LYS A 80 -5.22 19.47 1.04
N TYR A 81 -4.41 18.51 1.46
CA TYR A 81 -4.84 17.37 2.28
C TYR A 81 -3.88 17.15 3.43
N ARG A 82 -4.40 16.82 4.61
CA ARG A 82 -3.60 16.21 5.68
C ARG A 82 -3.42 14.73 5.35
N CYS A 83 -2.18 14.29 5.33
CA CYS A 83 -1.81 12.96 4.89
C CYS A 83 -0.83 12.28 5.83
N MET A 84 -0.93 10.96 5.87
CA MET A 84 0.11 10.05 6.31
C MET A 84 1.00 9.68 5.12
N LYS A 85 2.32 9.76 5.30
CA LYS A 85 3.30 9.37 4.29
C LYS A 85 3.89 8.01 4.63
N PHE A 86 3.89 7.12 3.65
CA PHE A 86 4.46 5.79 3.73
C PHE A 86 5.49 5.56 2.63
N GLN A 87 6.47 4.71 2.94
CA GLN A 87 7.51 4.28 2.04
C GLN A 87 7.52 2.75 1.99
N PRO A 88 7.05 2.14 0.89
CA PRO A 88 7.16 0.71 0.68
C PRO A 88 8.63 0.29 0.59
N ILE A 89 8.96 -0.83 1.21
CA ILE A 89 10.27 -1.48 1.03
C ILE A 89 10.18 -2.31 -0.24
N VAL A 90 10.98 -1.97 -1.24
CA VAL A 90 10.99 -2.61 -2.56
C VAL A 90 12.27 -3.43 -2.71
N GLN A 91 12.21 -4.54 -3.46
CA GLN A 91 13.42 -5.27 -3.81
C GLN A 91 14.26 -4.46 -4.81
N GLU A 92 15.55 -4.31 -4.50
CA GLU A 92 16.52 -3.66 -5.37
C GLU A 92 16.71 -4.46 -6.68
N GLY A 93 16.88 -3.76 -7.82
CA GLY A 93 17.47 -4.37 -9.02
C GLY A 93 16.64 -4.49 -10.30
N ARG A 94 15.37 -4.04 -10.34
CA ARG A 94 14.64 -3.95 -11.64
C ARG A 94 14.22 -2.55 -12.05
N ILE A 95 13.81 -1.70 -11.11
CA ILE A 95 13.28 -0.34 -11.41
C ILE A 95 13.70 0.69 -10.35
N PHE A 96 13.85 0.27 -9.09
CA PHE A 96 14.15 1.14 -7.95
C PHE A 96 15.60 0.95 -7.50
N LYS A 97 16.30 2.07 -7.23
CA LYS A 97 17.69 2.08 -6.79
C LYS A 97 17.81 2.08 -5.26
N THR A 98 16.83 2.66 -4.57
CA THR A 98 16.74 2.65 -3.10
C THR A 98 15.28 2.58 -2.66
N ASN A 99 15.04 2.19 -1.40
CA ASN A 99 13.69 2.21 -0.81
C ASN A 99 13.06 3.61 -0.80
N ASP A 100 13.84 4.70 -0.84
CA ASP A 100 13.35 6.08 -0.81
C ASP A 100 12.70 6.51 -2.14
N ASP A 101 12.81 5.66 -3.16
CA ASP A 101 12.35 5.99 -4.50
C ASP A 101 10.82 5.95 -4.60
N LEU A 102 10.10 5.19 -3.78
CA LEU A 102 8.63 5.11 -3.80
C LEU A 102 8.01 5.69 -2.52
N ASN A 103 7.19 6.71 -2.67
CA ASN A 103 6.48 7.35 -1.57
C ASN A 103 4.98 7.39 -1.88
N VAL A 104 4.16 7.05 -0.90
CA VAL A 104 2.70 7.05 -1.00
C VAL A 104 2.13 7.91 0.11
N TRP A 105 1.24 8.83 -0.25
CA TRP A 105 0.49 9.67 0.67
C TRP A 105 -0.95 9.23 0.70
N VAL A 106 -1.44 9.03 1.91
CA VAL A 106 -2.79 8.56 2.21
C VAL A 106 -3.45 9.58 3.10
N THR A 107 -4.72 9.90 2.90
CA THR A 107 -5.42 10.87 3.76
C THR A 107 -5.38 10.44 5.23
N ASP A 108 -5.16 11.42 6.12
CA ASP A 108 -5.20 11.23 7.58
C ASP A 108 -6.63 11.42 8.09
N ASP A 109 -7.51 10.49 7.69
CA ASP A 109 -8.93 10.40 8.08
C ASP A 109 -9.37 8.94 8.17
N GLY A 110 -10.67 8.70 8.43
CA GLY A 110 -11.24 7.36 8.48
C GLY A 110 -11.33 6.65 7.12
N ASN A 111 -11.25 7.36 5.99
CA ASN A 111 -11.29 6.74 4.67
C ASN A 111 -9.91 6.18 4.29
N ARG A 112 -8.83 6.90 4.60
CA ARG A 112 -7.45 6.54 4.25
C ARG A 112 -7.28 6.33 2.74
N ILE A 113 -7.62 7.36 1.98
CA ILE A 113 -7.57 7.34 0.51
C ILE A 113 -6.15 7.71 0.07
N PRO A 114 -5.49 6.91 -0.79
CA PRO A 114 -4.24 7.32 -1.42
C PRO A 114 -4.48 8.50 -2.35
N VAL A 115 -3.79 9.62 -2.08
CA VAL A 115 -3.98 10.86 -2.83
C VAL A 115 -2.79 11.20 -3.73
N LEU A 116 -1.61 10.67 -3.40
CA LEU A 116 -0.39 10.88 -4.18
C LEU A 116 0.50 9.64 -4.08
N ALA A 117 1.03 9.21 -5.21
CA ALA A 117 2.17 8.30 -5.27
C ALA A 117 3.28 8.94 -6.10
N LYS A 118 4.51 8.87 -5.61
CA LYS A 118 5.69 9.39 -6.32
C LYS A 118 6.76 8.32 -6.33
N ALA A 119 7.17 7.94 -7.54
CA ALA A 119 8.25 7.01 -7.79
C ALA A 119 9.41 7.72 -8.51
N LYS A 120 10.63 7.66 -7.99
CA LYS A 120 11.84 7.95 -8.76
C LYS A 120 12.16 6.72 -9.61
N VAL A 121 12.50 6.96 -10.86
CA VAL A 121 12.94 5.92 -11.79
C VAL A 121 14.29 6.32 -12.38
N LEU A 122 14.93 5.41 -13.12
CA LEU A 122 16.25 5.63 -13.72
C LEU A 122 16.38 6.99 -14.43
N VAL A 123 15.33 7.42 -15.14
CA VAL A 123 15.26 8.71 -15.83
C VAL A 123 13.96 9.40 -15.48
N GLY A 124 14.03 10.35 -14.53
CA GLY A 124 12.90 11.18 -14.12
C GLY A 124 12.10 10.62 -12.94
N SER A 125 10.80 10.91 -12.93
CA SER A 125 9.90 10.46 -11.86
C SER A 125 8.49 10.24 -12.37
N ILE A 126 7.83 9.23 -11.85
CA ILE A 126 6.40 8.99 -12.02
C ILE A 126 5.68 9.66 -10.86
N LYS A 127 4.62 10.42 -11.17
CA LYS A 127 3.76 11.08 -10.20
C LYS A 127 2.31 10.76 -10.53
N MET A 128 1.60 10.17 -9.58
CA MET A 128 0.16 9.89 -9.67
C MET A 128 -0.56 10.73 -8.62
N GLU A 129 -1.44 11.63 -9.05
CA GLU A 129 -2.28 12.45 -8.16
C GLU A 129 -3.74 12.02 -8.27
N LEU A 130 -4.46 12.01 -7.15
CA LEU A 130 -5.90 11.82 -7.13
C LEU A 130 -6.59 12.95 -7.89
N SER A 131 -7.35 12.59 -8.92
CA SER A 131 -8.15 13.54 -9.71
C SER A 131 -9.46 13.90 -9.02
N GLY A 132 -10.17 12.91 -8.47
CA GLY A 132 -11.45 13.07 -7.78
C GLY A 132 -11.83 11.84 -6.95
N TYR A 133 -12.88 11.96 -6.16
CA TYR A 133 -13.41 10.92 -5.29
C TYR A 133 -14.90 11.15 -5.04
N GLU A 134 -15.63 10.09 -4.76
CA GLU A 134 -17.06 10.11 -4.43
C GLU A 134 -17.39 8.93 -3.49
N GLY A 135 -18.60 8.91 -2.93
CA GLY A 135 -19.08 7.78 -2.10
C GLY A 135 -18.31 7.59 -0.79
N LEU A 136 -17.84 8.68 -0.17
CA LEU A 136 -17.06 8.59 1.07
C LEU A 136 -17.91 8.19 2.27
N VAL A 137 -17.34 7.34 3.12
CA VAL A 137 -17.96 6.93 4.40
C VAL A 137 -17.66 7.95 5.51
N HIS A 138 -16.49 8.60 5.45
CA HIS A 138 -16.06 9.61 6.41
C HIS A 138 -15.76 10.95 5.72
N PRO A 139 -15.78 12.08 6.45
CA PRO A 139 -15.24 13.33 5.94
C PRO A 139 -13.78 13.16 5.51
N ILE A 140 -13.44 13.65 4.33
CA ILE A 140 -12.06 13.61 3.82
C ILE A 140 -11.20 14.69 4.47
N ALA A 141 -9.94 14.39 4.74
CA ALA A 141 -8.95 15.28 5.33
C ALA A 141 -8.47 16.39 4.38
N LYS A 142 -9.35 16.89 3.51
CA LYS A 142 -9.12 18.05 2.66
C LYS A 142 -9.23 19.32 3.50
N LEU A 143 -8.30 20.25 3.31
CA LEU A 143 -8.29 21.56 3.94
C LEU A 143 -8.93 22.57 2.99
N ASP A 144 -9.72 23.48 3.57
CA ASP A 144 -10.30 24.63 2.89
C ASP A 144 -9.23 25.65 2.44
#